data_AF-A0A821EFT9-F1
#
_entry.id   AF-A0A821EFT9-F1
#
_cell.length_a   1.000
_cell.length_b   1.000
_cell.length_c   1.000
_cell.angle_alpha   90.00
_cell.angle_beta   90.00
_cell.angle_gamma   90.00
#
_symmetry.space_group_name_H-M   'P 1'
#
loop_
_entity.id
_entity.type
_entity.pdbx_description
1 polymer ?
#
loop_
_entity_poly.entity_id
_entity_poly.type
_entity_poly.pdbx_seq_one_letter_code
_entity_poly.pdbx_strand_id
1 'polypeptide(L)'
;MDVVNYPTTGGTPSLLDSYPKRTAPVISRLLSSGGVILGKANMHELAWGITSDNAYFGPVHNPWNRTLIPGGSSGGSAASVASRFVPVALCSDTGGSCRIPAALTEEVSTSNPKLFWKMLNKLVVVIVSF
;
A
#
# COMPACT_ATOMS: atom_id res chain seq x y z
N MET A 1 -3.46 3.48 -5.85
CA MET A 1 -2.86 4.06 -7.04
C MET A 1 -3.39 3.29 -8.21
N ASP A 2 -3.79 4.00 -9.25
CA ASP A 2 -4.40 3.37 -10.40
C ASP A 2 -3.45 2.43 -11.13
N VAL A 3 -3.96 1.24 -11.43
CA VAL A 3 -3.29 0.22 -12.24
C VAL A 3 -4.32 -0.34 -13.18
N VAL A 4 -4.09 -0.25 -14.49
CA VAL A 4 -4.99 -0.85 -15.48
C VAL A 4 -5.13 -2.36 -15.19
N ASN A 5 -6.34 -2.88 -15.35
CA ASN A 5 -6.75 -4.27 -15.06
C ASN A 5 -6.80 -4.66 -13.58
N TYR A 6 -6.56 -3.72 -12.65
CA TYR A 6 -6.84 -3.93 -11.23
C TYR A 6 -7.93 -2.97 -10.78
N PRO A 7 -8.84 -3.39 -9.88
CA PRO A 7 -9.75 -2.44 -9.26
C PRO A 7 -8.97 -1.42 -8.42
N THR A 8 -9.44 -0.17 -8.41
CA THR A 8 -9.03 0.88 -7.48
C THR A 8 -10.25 1.27 -6.64
N THR A 9 -10.42 0.58 -5.51
CA THR A 9 -11.63 0.72 -4.68
C THR A 9 -11.51 1.83 -3.65
N GLY A 10 -10.30 2.31 -3.36
CA GLY A 10 -10.06 3.25 -2.26
C GLY A 10 -10.55 2.73 -0.90
N GLY A 11 -10.74 1.41 -0.74
CA GLY A 11 -11.32 0.83 0.46
C GLY A 11 -12.80 1.17 0.69
N THR A 12 -13.54 1.67 -0.30
CA THR A 12 -14.98 1.95 -0.18
C THR A 12 -15.81 0.99 -1.05
N PRO A 13 -17.00 0.54 -0.60
CA PRO A 13 -17.92 -0.23 -1.44
C PRO A 13 -18.38 0.55 -2.68
N SER A 14 -18.38 1.88 -2.63
CA SER A 14 -18.85 2.74 -3.73
C SER A 14 -17.99 2.64 -4.99
N LEU A 15 -16.77 2.10 -4.89
CA LEU A 15 -15.79 2.03 -5.97
C LEU A 15 -15.34 0.57 -6.26
N LEU A 16 -16.13 -0.44 -5.88
CA LEU A 16 -15.78 -1.85 -6.11
C LEU A 16 -15.48 -2.16 -7.58
N ASP A 17 -16.26 -1.58 -8.48
CA ASP A 17 -16.13 -1.75 -9.93
C ASP A 17 -15.37 -0.61 -10.61
N SER A 18 -14.60 0.17 -9.83
CA SER A 18 -13.76 1.23 -10.36
C SER A 18 -12.48 0.64 -10.97
N TYR A 19 -12.48 0.48 -12.29
CA TYR A 19 -11.31 0.08 -13.06
C TYR A 19 -10.73 1.29 -13.80
N PRO A 20 -9.50 1.72 -13.45
CA PRO A 20 -8.90 2.89 -14.07
C PRO A 20 -8.48 2.59 -15.51
N LYS A 21 -8.72 3.57 -16.40
CA LYS A 21 -8.30 3.50 -17.83
C LYS A 21 -6.80 3.77 -18.04
N ARG A 22 -6.11 4.27 -17.02
CA ARG A 22 -4.69 4.65 -17.09
C ARG A 22 -3.98 4.23 -15.81
N THR A 23 -2.77 3.71 -15.96
CA THR A 23 -1.89 3.39 -14.84
C THR A 23 -1.24 4.67 -14.33
N ALA A 24 -1.18 4.82 -13.00
CA ALA A 24 -0.57 5.97 -12.35
C ALA A 24 0.92 6.10 -12.74
N PRO A 25 1.46 7.31 -12.94
CA PRO A 25 2.84 7.49 -13.45
C PRO A 25 3.92 6.76 -12.63
N VAL A 26 3.78 6.72 -11.30
CA VAL A 26 4.71 6.01 -10.41
C VAL A 26 4.69 4.49 -10.65
N ILE A 27 3.51 3.93 -10.92
CA ILE A 27 3.34 2.52 -11.23
C ILE A 27 3.87 2.22 -12.64
N SER A 28 3.57 3.08 -13.62
CA SER A 28 4.12 2.92 -14.98
C SER A 28 5.65 2.89 -14.97
N ARG A 29 6.28 3.75 -14.15
CA ARG A 29 7.74 3.77 -13.98
C ARG A 29 8.28 2.56 -13.23
N LEU A 30 7.54 2.03 -12.25
CA LEU A 30 7.87 0.79 -11.56
C LEU A 30 7.87 -0.39 -12.53
N LEU A 31 6.80 -0.54 -13.31
CA LEU A 31 6.67 -1.61 -14.31
C LEU A 31 7.72 -1.49 -15.41
N SER A 32 8.00 -0.28 -15.90
CA SER A 32 9.04 -0.06 -16.93
C SER A 32 10.45 -0.36 -16.42
N SER A 33 10.66 -0.39 -15.10
CA SER A 33 11.94 -0.73 -14.47
C SER A 33 12.04 -2.22 -14.13
N GLY A 34 11.08 -3.04 -14.55
CA GLY A 34 11.04 -4.48 -14.27
C GLY A 34 10.39 -4.86 -12.94
N GLY A 35 9.73 -3.92 -12.26
CA GLY A 35 8.95 -4.21 -11.06
C GLY A 35 7.69 -5.02 -11.38
N VAL A 36 7.25 -5.83 -10.41
CA VAL A 36 6.04 -6.66 -10.51
C VAL A 36 5.05 -6.22 -9.44
N ILE A 37 3.78 -6.07 -9.80
CA ILE A 37 2.71 -5.76 -8.85
C ILE A 37 2.12 -7.09 -8.38
N LEU A 38 2.15 -7.37 -7.08
CA LEU A 38 1.57 -8.57 -6.50
C LEU A 38 0.07 -8.43 -6.26
N GLY A 39 -0.38 -7.22 -5.94
CA GLY A 39 -1.77 -6.96 -5.60
C GLY A 39 -2.01 -5.59 -5.01
N LYS A 40 -3.27 -5.39 -4.60
CA LYS A 40 -3.80 -4.16 -4.03
C LYS A 40 -3.94 -4.34 -2.51
N ALA A 41 -3.32 -3.45 -1.74
CA ALA A 41 -3.37 -3.52 -0.27
C ALA A 41 -4.69 -2.97 0.26
N ASN A 42 -5.23 -3.59 1.31
CA ASN A 42 -6.32 -3.01 2.09
C ASN A 42 -5.87 -1.73 2.83
N MET A 43 -6.82 -0.86 3.14
CA MET A 43 -6.56 0.49 3.66
C MET A 43 -7.76 1.02 4.45
N HIS A 44 -7.55 2.12 5.17
CA HIS A 44 -8.68 2.86 5.73
C HIS A 44 -9.49 3.48 4.59
N GLU A 45 -10.82 3.44 4.69
CA GLU A 45 -11.72 3.90 3.63
C GLU A 45 -11.37 5.33 3.18
N LEU A 46 -11.22 5.50 1.86
CA LEU A 46 -10.84 6.74 1.18
C LEU A 46 -9.55 7.39 1.72
N ALA A 47 -8.65 6.58 2.27
CA ALA A 47 -7.45 7.02 2.99
C ALA A 47 -7.73 7.91 4.21
N TRP A 48 -8.97 7.93 4.72
CA TRP A 48 -9.42 8.85 5.76
C TRP A 48 -9.44 8.18 7.14
N GLY A 49 -8.27 7.89 7.67
CA GLY A 49 -8.12 7.38 9.04
C GLY A 49 -6.74 6.83 9.32
N ILE A 50 -6.44 6.58 10.59
CA ILE A 50 -5.08 6.26 11.07
C ILE A 50 -4.94 4.82 11.59
N THR A 51 -5.94 3.97 11.40
CA THR A 51 -5.96 2.60 11.95
C THR A 51 -5.98 1.51 10.90
N SER A 52 -6.41 1.83 9.67
CA SER A 52 -6.76 0.84 8.65
C SER A 52 -7.80 -0.20 9.09
N ASP A 53 -8.65 0.21 10.04
CA ASP A 53 -9.92 -0.44 10.31
C ASP A 53 -10.92 -0.06 9.19
N ASN A 54 -11.36 -1.04 8.41
CA ASN A 54 -12.23 -0.84 7.26
C ASN A 54 -13.53 -1.60 7.47
N ALA A 55 -14.67 -0.88 7.51
CA ALA A 55 -15.96 -1.48 7.82
C ALA A 55 -16.46 -2.48 6.76
N TYR A 56 -16.09 -2.28 5.49
CA TYR A 56 -16.57 -3.13 4.39
C TYR A 56 -15.62 -4.30 4.09
N PHE A 57 -14.32 -4.02 3.96
CA PHE A 57 -13.30 -5.04 3.63
C PHE A 57 -12.73 -5.75 4.86
N GLY A 58 -13.10 -5.31 6.06
CA GLY A 58 -12.57 -5.79 7.33
C GLY A 58 -11.27 -5.09 7.73
N PRO A 59 -10.90 -5.18 9.02
CA PRO A 59 -9.71 -4.53 9.55
C PRO A 59 -8.43 -5.15 9.01
N VAL A 60 -7.42 -4.31 8.79
CA VAL A 60 -6.04 -4.80 8.69
C VAL A 60 -5.51 -5.01 10.11
N HIS A 61 -4.85 -6.14 10.35
CA HIS A 61 -4.24 -6.46 11.64
C HIS A 61 -2.73 -6.22 11.62
N ASN A 62 -2.18 -5.85 12.76
CA ASN A 62 -0.73 -5.76 12.93
C ASN A 62 -0.11 -7.18 12.86
N PRO A 63 0.92 -7.40 12.02
CA PRO A 63 1.52 -8.73 11.86
C PRO A 63 2.26 -9.22 13.11
N TRP A 64 2.75 -8.31 13.96
CA TRP A 64 3.43 -8.65 15.21
C TRP A 64 2.47 -9.10 16.30
N ASN A 65 1.26 -8.53 16.32
CA ASN A 65 0.17 -8.95 17.20
C ASN A 65 -1.18 -8.64 16.55
N ARG A 66 -1.93 -9.70 16.21
CA ARG A 66 -3.22 -9.58 15.51
C ARG A 66 -4.31 -8.87 16.32
N THR A 67 -4.15 -8.66 17.62
CA THR A 67 -5.10 -7.86 18.42
C THR A 67 -4.87 -6.36 18.31
N LEU A 68 -3.81 -5.92 17.62
CA LEU A 68 -3.44 -4.51 17.45
C LEU A 68 -3.69 -4.03 16.02
N ILE A 69 -3.82 -2.71 15.89
CA ILE A 69 -3.88 -2.03 14.61
C ILE A 69 -2.48 -1.90 13.99
N PRO A 70 -2.36 -1.95 12.66
CA PRO A 70 -1.11 -1.69 11.96
C PRO A 70 -0.86 -0.20 11.76
N GLY A 71 -1.76 0.69 12.19
CA GLY A 71 -1.77 2.10 11.80
C GLY A 71 -2.41 2.30 10.42
N GLY A 72 -2.42 3.53 9.92
CA GLY A 72 -3.13 3.84 8.68
C GLY A 72 -2.87 5.26 8.15
N SER A 73 -3.40 5.59 6.98
CA SER A 73 -4.38 4.77 6.23
C SER A 73 -3.80 3.62 5.40
N SER A 74 -2.48 3.55 5.20
CA SER A 74 -1.83 2.52 4.39
C SER A 74 -1.40 1.26 5.17
N GLY A 75 -2.20 0.85 6.17
CA GLY A 75 -1.87 -0.27 7.06
C GLY A 75 -1.65 -1.60 6.33
N GLY A 76 -2.42 -1.91 5.27
CA GLY A 76 -2.22 -3.14 4.49
C GLY A 76 -0.87 -3.19 3.79
N SER A 77 -0.39 -2.06 3.29
CA SER A 77 0.94 -1.97 2.67
C SER A 77 2.06 -2.19 3.69
N ALA A 78 1.99 -1.54 4.85
CA ALA A 78 2.99 -1.72 5.90
C ALA A 78 2.98 -3.15 6.48
N ALA A 79 1.78 -3.68 6.76
CA ALA A 79 1.62 -5.06 7.25
C ALA A 79 2.15 -6.10 6.25
N SER A 80 2.04 -5.85 4.94
CA SER A 80 2.57 -6.75 3.91
C SER A 80 4.10 -6.77 3.86
N VAL A 81 4.75 -5.64 4.13
CA VAL A 81 6.21 -5.56 4.23
C VAL A 81 6.68 -6.23 5.54
N ALA A 82 6.06 -5.89 6.66
CA ALA A 82 6.38 -6.45 7.99
C ALA A 82 6.21 -7.96 8.08
N SER A 83 5.19 -8.52 7.42
CA SER A 83 5.00 -9.97 7.29
C SER A 83 5.93 -10.63 6.26
N ARG A 84 6.81 -9.86 5.61
CA ARG A 84 7.74 -10.28 4.55
C ARG A 84 7.04 -10.89 3.33
N PHE A 85 5.78 -10.55 3.12
CA PHE A 85 5.03 -10.98 1.94
C PHE A 85 5.54 -10.29 0.67
N VAL A 86 5.97 -9.02 0.80
CA VAL A 86 6.70 -8.30 -0.23
C VAL A 86 7.90 -7.57 0.36
N PRO A 87 8.99 -7.38 -0.40
CA PRO A 87 10.14 -6.59 0.05
C PRO A 87 9.86 -5.09 0.15
N VAL A 88 8.91 -4.55 -0.65
CA VAL A 88 8.58 -3.12 -0.70
C VAL A 88 7.10 -2.95 -1.01
N ALA A 89 6.48 -1.90 -0.46
CA ALA A 89 5.13 -1.48 -0.80
C ALA A 89 5.07 0.02 -1.12
N LEU A 90 4.10 0.42 -1.95
CA LEU A 90 3.80 1.81 -2.25
C LEU A 90 2.58 2.29 -1.46
N CYS A 91 2.68 3.49 -0.92
CA CYS A 91 1.66 4.12 -0.10
C CYS A 91 1.56 5.61 -0.42
N SER A 92 0.54 6.28 0.11
CA SER A 92 0.42 7.75 0.10
C SER A 92 0.45 8.28 1.53
N ASP A 93 0.98 9.47 1.72
CA ASP A 93 1.08 10.11 3.04
C ASP A 93 0.46 11.51 3.01
N THR A 94 -0.82 11.62 3.37
CA THR A 94 -1.52 12.92 3.47
C THR A 94 -1.24 13.60 4.80
N GLY A 95 -1.27 12.84 5.90
CA GLY A 95 -1.09 13.33 7.26
C GLY A 95 -0.35 12.36 8.19
N GLY A 96 0.42 11.43 7.63
CA GLY A 96 1.05 10.33 8.37
C GLY A 96 0.75 8.96 7.79
N SER A 97 0.01 8.87 6.69
CA SER A 97 -0.59 7.63 6.22
C SER A 97 0.38 6.54 5.73
N CYS A 98 1.67 6.85 5.59
CA CYS A 98 2.75 5.88 5.43
C CYS A 98 3.59 5.75 6.70
N ARG A 99 3.91 6.88 7.35
CA ARG A 99 4.81 6.93 8.52
C ARG A 99 4.21 6.30 9.77
N ILE A 100 2.94 6.56 10.06
CA ILE A 100 2.21 5.97 11.19
C ILE A 100 2.22 4.44 11.06
N PRO A 101 1.75 3.85 9.94
CA PRO A 101 1.74 2.41 9.86
C PRO A 101 3.14 1.79 9.83
N ALA A 102 4.12 2.44 9.19
CA ALA A 102 5.50 1.98 9.25
C ALA A 102 6.03 1.92 10.70
N ALA A 103 5.79 2.97 11.51
CA ALA A 103 6.21 2.98 12.90
C ALA A 103 5.51 1.89 13.74
N LEU A 104 4.22 1.64 13.51
CA LEU A 104 3.44 0.66 14.26
C LEU A 104 3.72 -0.79 13.85
N THR A 105 4.22 -1.02 12.64
CA THR A 105 4.58 -2.36 12.15
C THR A 105 6.09 -2.58 12.07
N GLU A 106 6.91 -1.75 12.73
CA GLU A 106 8.38 -1.87 12.75
C GLU A 106 9.05 -1.81 11.37
N GLU A 107 8.50 -1.00 10.46
CA GLU A 107 9.00 -0.79 9.12
C GLU A 107 9.55 0.62 8.90
N VAL A 108 10.30 0.80 7.81
CA VAL A 108 10.84 2.10 7.41
C VAL A 108 10.06 2.65 6.22
N SER A 109 9.51 3.86 6.38
CA SER A 109 8.91 4.62 5.28
C SER A 109 9.86 5.71 4.79
N THR A 110 9.97 5.89 3.47
CA THR A 110 10.78 6.93 2.84
C THR A 110 10.03 7.61 1.69
N SER A 111 10.19 8.93 1.56
CA SER A 111 9.75 9.70 0.40
C SER A 111 10.89 9.97 -0.59
N ASN A 112 12.10 9.44 -0.35
CA ASN A 112 13.26 9.66 -1.20
C ASN A 112 13.21 8.76 -2.45
N PRO A 113 12.93 9.31 -3.64
CA PRO A 113 12.80 8.49 -4.84
C PRO A 113 14.12 7.80 -5.22
N LYS A 114 15.28 8.43 -4.96
CA LYS A 114 16.58 7.83 -5.31
C LYS A 114 16.83 6.53 -4.53
N LEU A 115 16.38 6.47 -3.28
CA LEU A 115 16.53 5.27 -2.45
C LEU A 115 15.62 4.15 -2.98
N PHE A 116 14.36 4.48 -3.29
CA PHE A 116 13.41 3.53 -3.87
C PHE A 116 13.92 2.92 -5.19
N TRP A 117 14.37 3.75 -6.14
CA TRP A 117 14.85 3.25 -7.44
C TRP A 117 16.14 2.44 -7.35
N LYS A 118 16.99 2.68 -6.34
CA LYS A 118 18.17 1.82 -6.09
C LYS A 118 17.79 0.41 -5.66
N MET A 119 16.67 0.24 -4.95
CA MET A 119 16.19 -1.08 -4.53
C MET A 119 15.64 -1.90 -5.70
N LEU A 120 15.19 -1.25 -6.77
CA LEU A 120 14.58 -1.88 -7.95
C LEU A 120 15.58 -2.48 -8.96
N ASN A 121 16.89 -2.40 -8.71
CA ASN A 121 17.91 -3.03 -9.57
C ASN A 121 17.93 -4.58 -9.51
N LYS A 122 16.99 -5.18 -8.78
CA LYS A 122 16.67 -6.62 -8.74
C LYS A 122 15.15 -6.76 -8.92
N LEU A 123 14.64 -7.89 -9.37
CA LEU A 123 13.19 -8.12 -9.49
C LEU A 123 12.50 -7.81 -8.14
N VAL A 124 11.74 -6.72 -8.06
CA VAL A 124 11.01 -6.33 -6.85
C VAL A 124 9.53 -6.53 -7.08
N VAL A 125 8.96 -7.36 -6.21
CA VAL A 125 7.52 -7.57 -6.08
C VAL A 125 6.99 -6.51 -5.12
N VAL A 126 5.97 -5.76 -5.54
CA VAL A 126 5.43 -4.61 -4.81
C VAL A 126 3.93 -4.77 -4.57
N ILE A 127 3.49 -4.38 -3.36
CA ILE A 127 2.07 -4.14 -3.06
C ILE A 127 1.77 -2.65 -3.18
N VAL A 128 0.62 -2.34 -3.76
CA VAL A 128 0.20 -0.97 -4.05
C VAL A 128 -1.07 -0.67 -3.27
N SER A 129 -1.06 0.35 -2.40
CA SER A 129 -2.29 0.88 -1.80
C SER A 129 -3.19 1.53 -2.87
N PHE A 130 -4.51 1.57 -2.65
CA PHE A 130 -5.67 2.00 -3.49
C PHE A 130 -5.91 1.24 -4.77
#